data_AF-A0A1I6WAJ0-F1
#
_entry.id   AF-A0A1I6WAJ0-F1
#
_cell.length_a   1.000
_cell.length_b   1.000
_cell.length_c   1.000
_cell.angle_alpha   90.00
_cell.angle_beta   90.00
_cell.angle_gamma   90.00
#
_symmetry.space_group_name_H-M   'P 1'
#
loop_
_entity.id
_entity.type
_entity.pdbx_description
1 polymer ?
#
loop_
_entity_poly.entity_id
_entity_poly.type
_entity_poly.pdbx_seq_one_letter_code
_entity_poly.pdbx_strand_id
1 'polypeptide(L)' 'LIVQDGNIITSSNPGTAFDVAFLLLEKLTSKTNAKHVKDLMGF' A
#
# COMPACT_ATOMS: atom_id res chain seq x y z
N LEU A 1 -5.35 -7.85 7.36
CA LEU A 1 -6.18 -6.81 7.99
C LEU A 1 -5.36 -5.52 8.05
N ILE A 2 -5.84 -4.45 7.43
CA ILE A 2 -5.23 -3.10 7.54
C ILE A 2 -6.24 -2.20 8.25
N VAL A 3 -5.76 -1.38 9.18
CA VAL A 3 -6.53 -0.33 9.84
C VAL A 3 -5.82 0.99 9.59
N GLN A 4 -6.57 2.01 9.19
CA GLN A 4 -6.07 3.37 9.03
C GLN A 4 -6.85 4.30 9.97
N ASP A 5 -6.13 5.04 10.82
CA ASP A 5 -6.67 6.12 11.64
C ASP A 5 -5.91 7.42 11.33
N GLY A 6 -6.57 8.35 10.66
CA GLY A 6 -5.92 9.54 10.10
C GLY A 6 -4.73 9.18 9.21
N ASN A 7 -3.52 9.56 9.65
CA ASN A 7 -2.26 9.29 8.96
C ASN A 7 -1.50 8.07 9.52
N ILE A 8 -2.07 7.36 10.50
CA ILE A 8 -1.49 6.16 11.09
C ILE A 8 -2.06 4.94 10.37
N ILE A 9 -1.18 4.09 9.84
CA ILE A 9 -1.55 2.83 9.19
C ILE A 9 -0.94 1.68 9.99
N THR A 10 -1.75 0.72 10.39
CA THR A 10 -1.32 -0.51 11.07
C THR A 10 -1.76 -1.75 10.27
N SER A 11 -0.99 -2.83 10.40
CA SER A 11 -1.27 -4.10 9.72
C SER A 11 -1.02 -5.30 10.63
N SER A 12 -1.68 -6.41 10.33
CA SER A 12 -1.81 -7.54 11.26
C SER A 12 -0.66 -8.55 11.22
N ASN A 13 0.09 -8.63 10.11
CA ASN A 13 1.16 -9.62 9.91
C ASN A 13 2.01 -9.29 8.67
N PRO A 14 3.17 -9.97 8.46
CA PRO A 14 4.02 -9.73 7.29
C PRO A 14 3.33 -9.93 5.93
N GLY A 15 2.34 -10.83 5.84
CA GLY A 15 1.57 -11.06 4.61
C GLY A 15 0.78 -9.84 4.14
N THR A 16 0.51 -8.89 5.03
CA THR A 16 -0.21 -7.63 4.73
C THR A 16 0.72 -6.45 4.46
N ALA A 17 2.05 -6.65 4.46
CA ALA A 17 3.01 -5.57 4.29
C ALA A 17 2.93 -4.91 2.89
N PHE A 18 2.69 -5.70 1.84
CA PHE A 18 2.54 -5.17 0.49
C PHE A 18 1.33 -4.27 0.35
N ASP A 19 0.20 -4.64 0.95
CA ASP A 19 -1.01 -3.82 0.91
C ASP A 19 -0.77 -2.45 1.58
N VAL A 20 -0.03 -2.42 2.69
CA VAL A 20 0.39 -1.16 3.35
C VAL A 20 1.30 -0.34 2.44
N ALA A 21 2.31 -0.98 1.85
CA ALA A 21 3.27 -0.31 0.97
C ALA A 21 2.57 0.32 -0.25
N PHE A 22 1.66 -0.41 -0.89
CA PHE A 22 0.91 0.12 -2.03
C PHE A 22 -0.10 1.20 -1.64
N LEU A 23 -0.73 1.09 -0.48
CA LEU A 23 -1.60 2.13 0.06
C LEU A 23 -0.82 3.43 0.33
N LEU A 24 0.36 3.33 0.93
CA LEU A 24 1.26 4.48 1.15
C LEU A 24 1.74 5.08 -0.17
N LEU A 25 2.17 4.24 -1.11
CA LEU A 25 2.62 4.68 -2.43
C LEU A 25 1.52 5.46 -3.15
N GLU A 26 0.29 4.97 -3.13
CA GLU A 26 -0.86 5.66 -3.73
C GLU A 26 -1.11 7.02 -3.09
N LYS A 27 -1.11 7.09 -1.75
CA LYS A 27 -1.36 8.33 -0.99
C LYS A 27 -0.28 9.40 -1.21
N LEU A 28 0.97 9.01 -1.35
CA LEU A 28 2.11 9.92 -1.50
C LEU A 28 2.40 10.29 -2.96
N THR A 29 1.86 9.54 -3.92
CA THR A 29 2.11 9.77 -5.35
C THR A 29 0.79 9.88 -6.12
N SER A 30 0.29 8.77 -6.66
CA SER A 30 -1.02 8.68 -7.31
C SER A 30 -1.45 7.22 -7.47
N LYS A 31 -2.73 7.01 -7.74
CA LYS A 31 -3.31 5.71 -8.12
C LYS A 31 -2.59 5.09 -9.33
N THR A 32 -2.35 5.90 -10.36
CA THR A 32 -1.69 5.45 -11.59
C THR A 32 -0.27 4.94 -11.32
N ASN A 33 0.49 5.67 -10.49
CA ASN A 33 1.84 5.27 -10.13
C ASN A 33 1.86 4.00 -9.27
N ALA A 34 0.96 3.90 -8.28
CA ALA A 34 0.86 2.69 -7.46
C ALA A 34 0.51 1.45 -8.29
N LYS A 35 -0.39 1.58 -9.27
CA LYS A 35 -0.69 0.50 -10.23
C LYS A 35 0.51 0.14 -11.09
N HIS A 36 1.20 1.14 -11.64
CA HIS A 36 2.38 0.90 -12.47
C HIS A 36 3.46 0.12 -11.72
N VAL A 37 3.72 0.47 -10.46
CA VAL A 37 4.69 -0.24 -9.60
C VAL A 37 4.22 -1.66 -9.26
N LYS A 38 2.93 -1.88 -8.97
CA LYS A 38 2.36 -3.23 -8.79
C LYS A 38 2.64 -4.12 -10.00
N ASP A 39 2.32 -3.60 -11.19
CA ASP A 39 2.49 -4.33 -12.45
C ASP A 39 3.99 -4.68 -12.67
N LEU A 40 4.92 -3.75 -12.38
CA LEU A 40 6.37 -4.01 -12.45
C LEU A 40 6.88 -5.06 -11.45
N MET A 41 6.20 -5.20 -10.31
CA MET A 41 6.54 -6.18 -9.26
C MET A 41 5.88 -7.54 -9.46
N GLY A 42 5.01 -7.69 -10.47
CA GLY A 42 4.30 -8.94 -10.76
C GLY A 42 3.09 -9.21 -9.87
N PHE A 43 2.47 -8.15 -9.32
CA PHE A 43 1.21 -8.23 -8.55
C PHE A 43 -0.03 -8.12 -9.44
#